data_AF-A0A1Q7DEY7-F1
#
_entry.id   AF-A0A1Q7DEY7-F1
#
_cell.length_a   1.000
_cell.length_b   1.000
_cell.length_c   1.000
_cell.angle_alpha   90.00
_cell.angle_beta   90.00
_cell.angle_gamma   90.00
#
_symmetry.space_group_name_H-M   'P 1'
#
loop_
_entity.id
_entity.type
_entity.pdbx_description
1 polymer ?
#
loop_
_entity_poly.entity_id
_entity_poly.type
_entity_poly.pdbx_seq_one_letter_code
_entity_poly.pdbx_strand_id
1 'polypeptide(L)'
;MKVCPYGSIKFDQRNGSPVIFPDDIPCYLCEDFPCIAACGTEALLPVEGREQVRMGTAVVSHRDCTAGQGCNACVSRCPTDALAMDFDVFRLVVSEHRCVGCGLCEQTCKTVNDTIAIKVSPAWLSPAGTDTRGA
;
A
#
# COMPACT_ATOMS: atom_id res chain seq x y z
N MET A 1 16.12 19.55 0.55
CA MET A 1 14.63 19.47 0.53
C MET A 1 14.25 18.01 0.55
N LYS A 2 13.33 17.59 1.41
CA LYS A 2 12.86 16.19 1.42
C LYS A 2 11.83 16.06 0.30
N VAL A 3 12.13 15.26 -0.74
CA VAL A 3 11.25 15.12 -1.91
C VAL A 3 9.89 14.53 -1.52
N CYS A 4 9.88 13.51 -0.67
CA CYS A 4 8.66 12.99 -0.05
C CYS A 4 8.31 13.85 1.18
N PRO A 5 7.19 14.61 1.17
CA PRO A 5 6.83 15.49 2.28
C PRO A 5 6.60 14.74 3.59
N TYR A 6 6.09 13.51 3.49
CA TYR A 6 5.78 12.65 4.64
C TYR A 6 6.96 11.81 5.11
N GLY A 7 8.01 11.71 4.31
CA GLY A 7 9.14 10.86 4.62
C GLY A 7 8.93 9.36 4.46
N SER A 8 7.94 8.96 3.66
CA SER A 8 7.64 7.56 3.34
C SER A 8 8.78 6.85 2.61
N ILE A 9 9.58 7.59 1.83
CA ILE A 9 10.67 7.02 1.03
C ILE A 9 11.97 6.98 1.83
N LYS A 10 12.50 5.77 1.99
CA LYS A 10 13.88 5.49 2.38
C LYS A 10 14.67 5.03 1.17
N PHE A 11 15.99 5.01 1.25
CA PHE A 11 16.85 4.53 0.15
C PHE A 11 17.61 3.28 0.59
N ASP A 12 17.55 2.24 -0.24
CA ASP A 12 18.42 1.07 -0.09
C ASP A 12 19.88 1.48 -0.31
N GLN A 13 20.74 1.15 0.65
CA GLN A 13 22.14 1.60 0.67
C GLN A 13 23.01 0.92 -0.40
N ARG A 14 22.53 -0.17 -1.03
CA ARG A 14 23.29 -0.96 -2.00
C ARG A 14 23.13 -0.44 -3.42
N ASN A 15 21.92 -0.02 -3.78
CA ASN A 15 21.58 0.38 -5.15
C ASN A 15 20.87 1.73 -5.26
N GLY A 16 20.62 2.42 -4.14
CA GLY A 16 19.94 3.71 -4.13
C GLY A 16 18.46 3.63 -4.54
N SER A 17 17.87 2.44 -4.60
CA SER A 17 16.45 2.29 -4.91
C SER A 17 15.58 2.83 -3.77
N PRO A 18 14.51 3.59 -4.06
CA PRO A 18 13.54 4.02 -3.07
C PRO A 18 12.76 2.82 -2.54
N VAL A 19 12.63 2.74 -1.21
CA VAL A 19 11.91 1.70 -0.49
C VAL A 19 10.90 2.35 0.44
N ILE A 20 9.70 1.78 0.51
CA ILE A 20 8.64 2.18 1.43
C ILE A 20 8.37 1.00 2.37
N PHE A 21 8.27 1.30 3.66
CA PHE A 21 7.92 0.34 4.70
C PHE A 21 6.56 0.76 5.28
N PRO A 22 5.45 0.13 4.82
CA PRO A 22 4.09 0.47 5.22
C PRO A 22 3.84 0.51 6.74
N ASP A 23 4.55 -0.32 7.49
CA ASP A 23 4.47 -0.46 8.94
C ASP A 23 5.20 0.66 9.70
N ASP A 24 6.04 1.44 9.02
CA ASP A 24 6.72 2.62 9.56
C ASP A 24 6.03 3.91 9.08
N ILE A 25 6.20 4.26 7.79
CA ILE A 25 5.58 5.43 7.17
C ILE A 25 5.05 5.02 5.78
N PRO A 26 3.72 4.89 5.60
CA PRO A 26 3.12 4.48 4.34
C PRO A 26 3.22 5.59 3.29
N CYS A 27 2.96 5.24 2.03
CA CYS A 27 2.81 6.23 0.96
C CYS A 27 1.47 6.95 1.07
N TYR A 28 1.48 8.28 1.06
CA TYR A 28 0.27 9.10 1.14
C TYR A 28 -0.35 9.42 -0.24
N LEU A 29 0.20 8.87 -1.33
CA LEU A 29 -0.27 9.11 -2.70
C LEU A 29 -0.47 10.61 -3.01
N CYS A 30 0.62 11.39 -2.88
CA CYS A 30 0.63 12.80 -3.26
C CYS A 30 0.03 12.99 -4.66
N GLU A 31 -0.74 14.06 -4.87
CA GLU A 31 -1.41 14.34 -6.15
C GLU A 31 -0.41 14.53 -7.31
N ASP A 32 0.74 15.14 -7.02
CA ASP A 32 1.78 15.53 -7.97
C ASP A 32 3.00 14.59 -7.97
N PHE A 33 3.03 13.57 -7.11
CA PHE A 33 4.11 12.58 -6.99
C PHE A 33 5.53 13.16 -7.13
N PRO A 34 5.97 14.11 -6.28
CA PRO A 34 7.29 14.76 -6.41
C PRO A 34 8.45 13.77 -6.36
N CYS A 35 8.24 12.62 -5.72
CA CYS A 35 9.20 11.52 -5.68
C CYS A 35 9.51 10.91 -7.05
N ILE A 36 8.52 10.79 -7.93
CA ILE A 36 8.70 10.27 -9.28
C ILE A 36 9.53 11.27 -10.08
N ALA A 37 9.17 12.56 -10.03
CA ALA A 37 9.89 13.62 -10.74
C ALA A 37 11.37 13.75 -10.31
N ALA A 38 11.69 13.46 -9.06
CA ALA A 38 13.07 13.51 -8.56
C ALA A 38 13.83 12.18 -8.70
N CYS A 39 13.20 11.11 -9.21
CA CYS A 39 13.82 9.80 -9.28
C CYS A 39 14.85 9.73 -10.43
N GLY A 40 16.14 9.77 -10.09
CA GLY A 40 17.23 9.65 -11.06
C GLY A 40 17.66 8.21 -11.39
N THR A 41 17.02 7.20 -10.80
CA THR A 41 17.38 5.77 -10.95
C THR A 41 16.38 4.97 -11.77
N GLU A 42 15.34 5.63 -12.30
CA GLU A 42 14.21 4.99 -13.01
C GLU A 42 13.45 3.95 -12.18
N ALA A 43 13.70 3.88 -10.87
CA ALA A 43 13.02 2.96 -9.97
C ALA A 43 11.55 3.35 -9.74
N LEU A 44 11.22 4.64 -9.93
CA LEU A 44 9.85 5.14 -9.91
C LEU A 44 9.49 5.60 -11.32
N LEU A 45 8.52 4.91 -11.92
CA LEU A 45 8.02 5.23 -13.26
C LEU A 45 6.91 6.28 -13.21
N PRO A 46 6.76 7.13 -14.24
CA PRO A 46 5.64 8.05 -14.37
C PRO A 46 4.27 7.38 -14.28
N VAL A 47 3.31 8.06 -13.65
CA VAL A 47 1.90 7.68 -13.60
C VAL A 47 1.04 8.91 -13.84
N GLU A 48 -0.12 8.73 -14.44
CA GLU A 48 -1.08 9.81 -14.70
C GLU A 48 -1.99 10.10 -13.49
N GLY A 49 -2.07 9.14 -12.56
CA GLY A 49 -2.95 9.23 -11.40
C GLY A 49 -2.69 8.15 -10.36
N ARG A 50 -3.38 8.27 -9.22
CA ARG A 50 -3.23 7.38 -8.06
C ARG A 50 -3.57 5.93 -8.41
N GLU A 51 -4.59 5.75 -9.23
CA GLU A 51 -5.12 4.48 -9.70
C GLU A 51 -4.17 3.70 -10.61
N GLN A 52 -3.11 4.32 -11.15
CA GLN A 52 -2.06 3.65 -11.93
C GLN A 52 -0.90 3.16 -11.06
N VAL A 53 -0.80 3.60 -9.80
CA VAL A 53 0.28 3.19 -8.90
C VAL A 53 0.16 1.69 -8.58
N ARG A 54 1.26 0.94 -8.65
CA ARG A 54 1.31 -0.50 -8.38
C ARG A 54 2.50 -0.86 -7.49
N MET A 55 2.39 -0.57 -6.19
CA MET A 55 3.41 -1.00 -5.21
C MET A 55 3.15 -2.42 -4.67
N GLY A 56 1.88 -2.82 -4.62
CA GLY A 56 1.47 -4.11 -4.07
C GLY A 56 -0.03 -4.20 -3.82
N THR A 57 -0.43 -5.21 -3.06
CA THR A 57 -1.83 -5.49 -2.71
C THR A 57 -1.93 -5.76 -1.21
N ALA A 58 -2.94 -5.18 -0.55
CA ALA A 58 -3.18 -5.46 0.85
C ALA A 58 -3.81 -6.85 1.04
N VAL A 59 -3.34 -7.59 2.04
CA VAL A 59 -3.79 -8.95 2.38
C VAL A 59 -4.31 -8.92 3.81
N VAL A 60 -5.51 -9.47 4.02
CA VAL A 60 -6.20 -9.46 5.32
C VAL A 60 -6.15 -10.84 5.97
N SER A 61 -5.68 -10.90 7.21
CA SER A 61 -5.89 -12.03 8.11
C SER A 61 -7.30 -11.92 8.72
N HIS A 62 -8.26 -12.68 8.19
CA HIS A 62 -9.63 -12.67 8.73
C HIS A 62 -9.75 -13.23 10.14
N ARG A 63 -8.75 -13.98 10.63
CA ARG A 63 -8.69 -14.43 12.02
C ARG A 63 -8.42 -13.27 12.98
N ASP A 64 -7.56 -12.35 12.57
CA ASP A 64 -7.07 -11.27 13.43
C ASP A 64 -7.87 -9.96 13.21
N CYS A 65 -8.64 -9.89 12.12
CA CYS A 65 -9.41 -8.70 11.74
C CYS A 65 -10.70 -8.57 12.56
N THR A 66 -10.90 -7.40 13.17
CA THR A 66 -12.08 -7.05 13.97
C THR A 66 -13.16 -6.29 13.18
N ALA A 67 -13.08 -6.25 11.84
CA ALA A 67 -14.08 -5.57 11.01
C ALA A 67 -15.49 -6.15 11.15
N GLY A 68 -15.60 -7.48 11.28
CA GLY A 68 -16.86 -8.16 11.62
C GLY A 68 -17.45 -7.77 12.98
N GLN A 69 -16.67 -7.10 13.82
CA GLN A 69 -17.08 -6.57 15.13
C GLN A 69 -17.29 -5.04 15.09
N GLY A 70 -17.23 -4.41 13.92
CA GLY A 70 -17.51 -2.99 13.71
C GLY A 70 -16.30 -2.10 13.43
N CYS A 71 -15.07 -2.63 13.44
CA CYS A 71 -13.87 -1.84 13.15
C CYS A 71 -13.71 -1.57 11.65
N ASN A 72 -13.93 -0.33 11.21
CA ASN A 72 -13.83 0.07 9.79
C ASN A 72 -12.80 1.19 9.53
N ALA A 73 -11.88 1.44 10.46
CA ALA A 73 -10.94 2.57 10.37
C ALA A 73 -10.10 2.57 9.08
N CYS A 74 -9.63 1.39 8.64
CA CYS A 74 -8.84 1.27 7.42
C CYS A 74 -9.65 1.53 6.14
N VAL A 75 -10.95 1.23 6.14
CA VAL A 75 -11.86 1.54 5.04
C VAL A 75 -11.94 3.06 4.86
N SER A 76 -12.21 3.79 5.94
CA SER A 76 -12.32 5.26 5.93
C SER A 76 -11.01 5.97 5.55
N ARG A 77 -9.86 5.30 5.67
CA ARG A 77 -8.56 5.86 5.35
C ARG A 77 -8.04 5.46 3.96
N CYS A 78 -8.74 4.58 3.25
CA CYS A 78 -8.32 4.11 1.95
C CYS A 78 -8.51 5.21 0.89
N PRO A 79 -7.43 5.72 0.25
CA PRO A 79 -7.56 6.80 -0.73
C PRO A 79 -8.03 6.35 -2.13
N THR A 80 -8.21 5.05 -2.34
CA THR A 80 -8.60 4.47 -3.64
C THR A 80 -9.85 3.60 -3.55
N ASP A 81 -10.58 3.66 -2.44
CA ASP A 81 -11.80 2.87 -2.19
C ASP A 81 -11.61 1.35 -2.43
N ALA A 82 -10.39 0.87 -2.18
CA ALA A 82 -10.02 -0.54 -2.39
C ALA A 82 -10.50 -1.45 -1.26
N LEU A 83 -10.91 -0.89 -0.12
CA LEU A 83 -11.35 -1.63 1.06
C LEU A 83 -12.85 -1.45 1.25
N ALA A 84 -13.56 -2.53 1.55
CA ALA A 84 -14.98 -2.48 1.89
C ALA A 84 -15.32 -3.55 2.93
N MET A 85 -16.38 -3.32 3.68
CA MET A 85 -16.99 -4.35 4.53
C MET A 85 -17.97 -5.16 3.70
N ASP A 86 -17.78 -6.47 3.63
CA ASP A 86 -18.78 -7.41 3.14
C ASP A 86 -19.69 -7.80 4.30
N PHE A 87 -20.95 -7.38 4.23
CA PHE A 87 -21.95 -7.59 5.28
C PHE A 87 -22.61 -8.98 5.23
N ASP A 88 -22.46 -9.72 4.13
CA ASP A 88 -23.00 -11.08 4.02
C ASP A 88 -22.13 -12.08 4.78
N VAL A 89 -20.81 -11.89 4.72
CA VAL A 89 -19.82 -12.76 5.40
C VAL A 89 -19.15 -12.11 6.61
N PHE A 90 -19.54 -10.87 6.94
CA PHE A 90 -18.96 -10.05 8.01
C PHE A 90 -17.43 -9.95 7.97
N ARG A 91 -16.87 -9.68 6.78
CA ARG A 91 -15.41 -9.59 6.58
C ARG A 91 -15.01 -8.37 5.76
N LEU A 92 -13.83 -7.85 6.07
CA LEU A 92 -13.16 -6.82 5.27
C LEU A 92 -12.66 -7.45 3.96
N VAL A 93 -13.03 -6.87 2.82
CA VAL A 93 -12.59 -7.30 1.48
C VAL A 93 -11.67 -6.25 0.85
N VAL A 94 -10.73 -6.72 0.03
CA VAL A 94 -9.78 -5.89 -0.72
C VAL A 94 -10.03 -6.07 -2.22
N SER A 95 -10.27 -4.98 -2.93
CA SER A 95 -10.32 -4.97 -4.39
C SER A 95 -8.89 -4.95 -4.96
N GLU A 96 -8.47 -6.03 -5.60
CA GLU A 96 -7.14 -6.13 -6.21
C GLU A 96 -6.90 -5.07 -7.29
N HIS A 97 -7.93 -4.72 -8.07
CA HIS A 97 -7.82 -3.74 -9.15
C HIS A 97 -7.70 -2.29 -8.66
N ARG A 98 -8.21 -1.97 -7.47
CA ARG A 98 -8.14 -0.63 -6.88
C ARG A 98 -7.04 -0.49 -5.84
N CYS A 99 -6.56 -1.60 -5.27
CA CYS A 99 -5.50 -1.56 -4.29
C CYS A 99 -4.16 -1.26 -5.00
N VAL A 100 -3.51 -0.19 -4.55
CA VAL A 100 -2.23 0.26 -5.12
C VAL A 100 -1.04 -0.07 -4.21
N GLY A 101 -1.30 -0.67 -3.04
CA GLY A 101 -0.28 -1.06 -2.08
C GLY A 101 0.32 0.11 -1.30
N CYS A 102 -0.42 1.20 -1.08
CA CYS A 102 0.09 2.41 -0.41
C CYS A 102 0.42 2.23 1.08
N GLY A 103 -0.16 1.23 1.74
CA GLY A 103 0.16 0.91 3.14
C GLY A 103 -0.62 1.68 4.20
N LEU A 104 -1.46 2.65 3.81
CA LEU A 104 -2.25 3.43 4.78
C LEU A 104 -3.15 2.56 5.65
N CYS A 105 -3.69 1.46 5.10
CA CYS A 105 -4.52 0.52 5.84
C CYS A 105 -3.73 -0.28 6.89
N GLU A 106 -2.50 -0.68 6.58
CA GLU A 106 -1.59 -1.37 7.51
C GLU A 106 -1.19 -0.45 8.67
N GLN A 107 -0.77 0.79 8.37
CA GLN A 107 -0.48 1.79 9.40
C GLN A 107 -1.71 2.10 10.27
N THR A 108 -2.89 2.25 9.66
CA THR A 108 -4.13 2.51 10.38
C THR A 108 -4.48 1.35 11.31
N CYS A 109 -4.38 0.11 10.81
CA CYS A 109 -4.66 -1.08 11.60
C CYS A 109 -3.72 -1.20 12.80
N LYS A 110 -2.42 -0.93 12.61
CA LYS A 110 -1.40 -0.87 13.67
C LYS A 110 -1.70 0.17 14.75
N THR A 111 -2.33 1.29 14.38
CA THR A 111 -2.63 2.37 15.32
C THR A 111 -3.86 2.09 16.18
N VAL A 112 -4.84 1.34 15.67
CA VAL A 112 -6.16 1.18 16.33
C VAL A 112 -6.44 -0.22 16.84
N ASN A 113 -5.54 -1.19 16.66
CA ASN A 113 -5.69 -2.56 17.16
C ASN A 113 -4.39 -3.07 17.79
N ASP A 114 -4.50 -3.96 18.78
CA ASP A 114 -3.36 -4.62 19.41
C ASP A 114 -2.64 -5.61 18.46
N THR A 115 -3.38 -6.16 17.49
CA THR A 115 -2.85 -7.08 16.48
C THR A 115 -3.10 -6.54 15.08
N ILE A 116 -2.05 -6.50 14.26
CA ILE A 116 -2.15 -6.06 12.86
C ILE A 116 -2.78 -7.17 12.02
N ALA A 117 -3.96 -6.92 11.47
CA ALA A 117 -4.71 -7.88 10.68
C ALA A 117 -4.60 -7.68 9.16
N ILE A 118 -3.95 -6.60 8.70
CA ILE A 118 -3.80 -6.29 7.28
C ILE A 118 -2.37 -5.87 6.98
N LYS A 119 -1.76 -6.47 5.96
CA LYS A 119 -0.39 -6.17 5.52
C LYS A 119 -0.33 -6.01 4.01
N VAL A 120 0.54 -5.14 3.50
CA VAL A 120 0.79 -5.02 2.07
C VAL A 120 1.78 -6.09 1.62
N SER A 121 1.34 -6.92 0.68
CA SER A 121 2.23 -7.77 -0.12
C SER A 121 2.72 -6.96 -1.32
N PRO A 122 4.04 -6.85 -1.56
CA PRO A 122 4.54 -6.12 -2.71
C PRO A 122 4.18 -6.82 -4.03
N ALA A 123 4.07 -6.05 -5.11
CA ALA A 123 3.54 -6.53 -6.39
C ALA A 123 4.32 -7.71 -7.00
N TRP A 124 5.64 -7.78 -6.75
CA TRP A 124 6.50 -8.88 -7.23
C TRP A 124 6.36 -10.19 -6.43
N LEU A 125 5.64 -10.19 -5.29
CA LEU A 125 5.35 -11.40 -4.51
C LEU A 125 3.92 -11.92 -4.74
N SER A 126 3.06 -11.20 -5.47
CA SER A 126 1.72 -11.70 -5.78
C SER A 126 1.79 -12.84 -6.81
N PRO A 127 1.02 -13.93 -6.63
CA PRO A 127 1.02 -15.10 -7.52
C PRO A 127 0.58 -14.81 -8.97
N ALA A 128 0.06 -13.60 -9.24
CA ALA A 128 -0.27 -13.12 -10.58
C ALA A 128 0.94 -12.53 -11.34
N GLY A 129 2.12 -12.41 -10.72
CA GLY A 129 3.34 -11.90 -11.34
C GLY A 129 4.16 -13.00 -11.99
N THR A 130 3.77 -13.48 -13.18
CA THR A 130 4.74 -14.09 -14.09
C THR A 130 5.75 -13.03 -14.48
N ASP A 131 6.93 -13.19 -13.93
CA ASP A 131 8.18 -12.56 -14.32
C ASP A 131 8.39 -12.58 -15.84
N THR A 132 8.49 -11.40 -16.46
CA THR A 132 9.05 -11.23 -17.82
C THR A 132 10.39 -10.51 -17.81
N ARG A 133 11.11 -10.48 -16.68
CA ARG A 133 12.50 -10.00 -16.65
C ARG A 133 13.46 -11.18 -16.78
N GLY A 134 13.73 -11.59 -18.03
CA GLY A 134 14.88 -12.44 -18.32
C GLY A 134 14.78 -13.28 -19.59
N ALA A 135 14.77 -12.62 -20.75
CA ALA A 135 15.29 -13.16 -22.01
C ALA A 135 16.25 -12.13 -22.62
#